data_AF-A0A962CBB8-F1
#
_entry.id   AF-A0A962CBB8-F1
#
_cell.length_a   1.000
_cell.length_b   1.000
_cell.length_c   1.000
_cell.angle_alpha   90.00
_cell.angle_beta   90.00
_cell.angle_gamma   90.00
#
_symmetry.space_group_name_H-M   'P 1'
#
loop_
_entity.id
_entity.type
_entity.pdbx_description
1 polymer ?
#
loop_
_entity_poly.entity_id
_entity_poly.type
_entity_poly.pdbx_seq_one_letter_code
_entity_poly.pdbx_strand_id
1 'polypeptide(L)'
;FAALLLDQATADKLHVEGLDDGARKARVEGAIGRIASMQAGSGHFSMWGGDSGVNTFITPYVTEFLLDARDEGFVVPDGMLQKALQRLSDDLLSGGHPYYAYDNADHLRFADEAWSAYVLARVNRAPLGTLRVLFDNERQKSLTALPLVHLGIALKLMGDQPRAEKAVEEAFAKTVQRPRWLGDYGSKLRDTALMVALVEKNGMGKPEYAARVFELARSLKTDQREAEQNQSRWGGSGRIYLSTQEQVAIGRLGKVLINDGDALVSGTLAVGAESSSFEPDRIWSRSFTAADLRAGVRLTPQGTPPLYLSTDIAGVPRTPPEVDDSKVAIQRTFYTLDGKPWVAAPLREGDALIVGLKLEARETMPDAILVDLLPGGLEIENFNLTDSKQWADVVVNGITLSDRSNAAEVQHEEFRDDRYVAALKLNQGQEAHVFYLVRAVSPGTYLVPPPLVEDMYRPEIRGVGRSSVKSIKVVQP
;
A
#
# COMPACT_ATOMS: atom_id res chain seq x y z
N PHE A 1 1.76 -6.05 9.28
CA PHE A 1 2.56 -5.08 10.06
C PHE A 1 1.75 -4.18 10.98
N ALA A 2 0.69 -3.48 10.55
CA ALA A 2 -0.04 -2.54 11.43
C ALA A 2 -0.41 -3.12 12.82
N ALA A 3 -1.03 -4.31 12.86
CA ALA A 3 -1.36 -4.99 14.13
C ALA A 3 -0.13 -5.49 14.92
N LEU A 4 1.03 -5.70 14.27
CA LEU A 4 2.29 -5.98 14.98
C LEU A 4 2.87 -4.71 15.61
N LEU A 5 2.78 -3.58 14.91
CA LEU A 5 3.37 -2.31 15.34
C LEU A 5 2.56 -1.62 16.44
N LEU A 6 1.23 -1.69 16.37
CA LEU A 6 0.34 -1.07 17.35
C LEU A 6 -0.05 -2.08 18.44
N ASP A 7 0.93 -2.43 19.29
CA ASP A 7 0.66 -3.10 20.57
C ASP A 7 0.11 -2.12 21.61
N GLN A 8 -0.39 -2.64 22.75
CA GLN A 8 -0.96 -1.80 23.80
C GLN A 8 0.03 -0.76 24.32
N ALA A 9 1.30 -1.15 24.53
CA ALA A 9 2.33 -0.23 25.00
C ALA A 9 2.60 0.91 24.02
N THR A 10 2.49 0.67 22.72
CA THR A 10 2.61 1.68 21.67
C THR A 10 1.36 2.56 21.62
N ALA A 11 0.16 1.97 21.74
CA ALA A 11 -1.10 2.70 21.78
C ALA A 11 -1.16 3.66 22.99
N ASP A 12 -0.75 3.20 24.17
CA ASP A 12 -0.69 3.98 25.40
C ASP A 12 0.22 5.21 25.22
N LYS A 13 1.42 5.02 24.64
CA LYS A 13 2.36 6.12 24.36
C LYS A 13 1.85 7.11 23.33
N LEU A 14 1.03 6.64 22.38
CA LEU A 14 0.40 7.49 21.40
C LEU A 14 -0.89 8.12 21.92
N HIS A 15 -1.36 7.78 23.12
CA HIS A 15 -2.65 8.25 23.67
C HIS A 15 -3.83 7.97 22.72
N VAL A 16 -3.80 6.81 22.05
CA VAL A 16 -4.87 6.35 21.15
C VAL A 16 -5.46 5.04 21.64
N GLU A 17 -6.71 4.78 21.25
CA GLU A 17 -7.33 3.48 21.50
C GLU A 17 -6.62 2.40 20.67
N GLY A 18 -5.99 1.46 21.36
CA GLY A 18 -5.34 0.30 20.76
C GLY A 18 -6.32 -0.80 20.37
N LEU A 19 -5.78 -1.92 19.90
CA LEU A 19 -6.55 -3.16 19.80
C LEU A 19 -6.41 -3.92 21.12
N ASP A 20 -7.51 -4.46 21.65
CA ASP A 20 -7.40 -5.43 22.73
C ASP A 20 -6.56 -6.63 22.28
N ASP A 21 -5.87 -7.27 23.23
CA ASP A 21 -4.91 -8.34 22.93
C ASP A 21 -5.54 -9.50 22.14
N GLY A 22 -6.81 -9.82 22.40
CA GLY A 22 -7.56 -10.85 21.70
C GLY A 22 -7.79 -10.48 20.23
N ALA A 23 -8.29 -9.27 19.97
CA ALA A 23 -8.49 -8.76 18.62
C ALA A 23 -7.16 -8.57 17.87
N ARG A 24 -6.11 -8.09 18.53
CA ARG A 24 -4.76 -7.98 17.96
C ARG A 24 -4.28 -9.36 17.52
N LYS A 25 -4.37 -10.35 18.40
CA LYS A 25 -4.00 -11.74 18.11
C LYS A 25 -4.78 -12.31 16.94
N ALA A 26 -6.11 -12.19 16.95
CA ALA A 26 -6.95 -12.68 15.85
C ALA A 26 -6.59 -12.04 14.51
N ARG A 27 -6.28 -10.74 14.47
CA ARG A 27 -5.84 -10.05 13.25
C ARG A 27 -4.49 -10.56 12.73
N VAL A 28 -3.52 -10.77 13.62
CA VAL A 28 -2.19 -11.26 13.22
C VAL A 28 -2.27 -12.72 12.76
N GLU A 29 -2.95 -13.60 13.50
CA GLU A 29 -3.13 -15.00 13.14
C GLU A 29 -3.92 -15.16 11.84
N GLY A 30 -4.99 -14.37 11.66
CA GLY A 30 -5.74 -14.33 10.41
C GLY A 30 -4.89 -13.88 9.22
N ALA A 31 -4.02 -12.87 9.41
CA ALA A 31 -3.08 -12.44 8.39
C ALA A 31 -2.06 -13.54 8.04
N ILE A 32 -1.49 -14.22 9.04
CA ILE A 32 -0.57 -15.35 8.82
C ILE A 32 -1.26 -16.48 8.05
N GLY A 33 -2.51 -16.82 8.40
CA GLY A 33 -3.31 -17.80 7.69
C GLY A 33 -3.55 -17.42 6.22
N ARG A 34 -3.86 -16.15 5.94
CA ARG A 34 -4.01 -15.66 4.56
C ARG A 34 -2.68 -15.74 3.79
N ILE A 35 -1.58 -15.33 4.39
CA ILE A 35 -0.24 -15.41 3.76
C ILE A 35 0.15 -16.87 3.48
N ALA A 36 -0.19 -17.81 4.37
CA ALA A 36 0.05 -19.23 4.15
C ALA A 36 -0.67 -19.73 2.89
N SER A 37 -1.90 -19.26 2.62
CA SER A 37 -2.64 -19.58 1.38
C SER A 37 -2.02 -19.00 0.11
N MET A 38 -1.05 -18.09 0.23
CA MET A 38 -0.34 -17.45 -0.88
C MET A 38 1.06 -18.06 -1.10
N GLN A 39 1.48 -19.02 -0.28
CA GLN A 39 2.79 -19.68 -0.45
C GLN A 39 2.71 -20.77 -1.51
N ALA A 40 3.51 -20.64 -2.56
CA ALA A 40 3.59 -21.63 -3.63
C ALA A 40 4.37 -22.88 -3.21
N GLY A 41 4.28 -23.91 -4.07
CA GLY A 41 5.07 -25.15 -3.98
C GLY A 41 6.58 -24.90 -3.87
N SER A 42 7.10 -23.85 -4.51
CA SER A 42 8.50 -23.44 -4.46
C SER A 42 8.95 -22.81 -3.14
N GLY A 43 8.04 -22.33 -2.30
CA GLY A 43 8.35 -21.57 -1.08
C GLY A 43 8.26 -20.05 -1.23
N HIS A 44 8.22 -19.55 -2.47
CA HIS A 44 7.88 -18.16 -2.77
C HIS A 44 6.40 -17.85 -2.51
N PHE A 45 6.07 -16.56 -2.48
CA PHE A 45 4.70 -16.07 -2.31
C PHE A 45 4.18 -15.45 -3.60
N SER A 46 2.89 -15.58 -3.87
CA SER A 46 2.20 -14.79 -4.89
C SER A 46 1.55 -13.54 -4.26
N MET A 47 1.28 -12.52 -5.08
CA MET A 47 0.67 -11.27 -4.61
C MET A 47 -0.81 -11.46 -4.23
N TRP A 48 -1.52 -12.32 -4.97
CA TRP A 48 -2.98 -12.44 -4.90
C TRP A 48 -3.48 -13.83 -4.43
N GLY A 49 -2.60 -14.83 -4.36
CA GLY A 49 -2.97 -16.22 -4.06
C GLY A 49 -3.57 -16.95 -5.26
N GLY A 50 -4.13 -18.14 -5.05
CA GLY A 50 -4.75 -18.94 -6.12
C GLY A 50 -3.76 -19.27 -7.25
N ASP A 51 -4.20 -19.12 -8.49
CA ASP A 51 -3.40 -19.41 -9.69
C ASP A 51 -2.46 -18.26 -10.10
N SER A 52 -2.38 -17.19 -9.30
CA SER A 52 -1.47 -16.07 -9.58
C SER A 52 -0.01 -16.48 -9.50
N GLY A 53 0.80 -15.96 -10.42
CA GLY A 53 2.25 -16.21 -10.46
C GLY A 53 2.95 -15.77 -9.17
N VAL A 54 4.05 -16.46 -8.85
CA VAL A 54 4.89 -16.06 -7.72
C VAL A 54 5.54 -14.71 -7.98
N ASN A 55 5.71 -13.94 -6.91
CA ASN A 55 6.48 -12.71 -6.90
C ASN A 55 7.67 -12.92 -5.96
N THR A 56 8.85 -13.05 -6.56
CA THR A 56 10.08 -13.35 -5.83
C THR A 56 10.46 -12.20 -4.90
N PHE A 57 10.29 -10.96 -5.35
CA PHE A 57 10.68 -9.75 -4.62
C PHE A 57 9.92 -9.53 -3.31
N ILE A 58 8.66 -10.00 -3.20
CA ILE A 58 7.88 -9.91 -1.95
C ILE A 58 8.22 -11.04 -0.95
N THR A 59 8.96 -12.07 -1.37
CA THR A 59 9.31 -13.20 -0.50
C THR A 59 10.14 -12.77 0.72
N PRO A 60 11.21 -11.96 0.60
CA PRO A 60 11.91 -11.45 1.78
C PRO A 60 11.04 -10.54 2.65
N TYR A 61 10.14 -9.72 2.08
CA TYR A 61 9.18 -8.91 2.84
C TYR A 61 8.26 -9.77 3.73
N VAL A 62 7.66 -10.80 3.14
CA VAL A 62 6.79 -11.73 3.86
C VAL A 62 7.58 -12.48 4.93
N THR A 63 8.79 -12.94 4.60
CA THR A 63 9.62 -13.68 5.55
C THR A 63 10.07 -12.80 6.72
N GLU A 64 10.40 -11.53 6.46
CA GLU A 64 10.69 -10.54 7.51
C GLU A 64 9.48 -10.33 8.43
N PHE A 65 8.26 -10.20 7.87
CA PHE A 65 7.03 -10.11 8.65
C PHE A 65 6.81 -11.33 9.55
N LEU A 66 7.04 -12.54 9.04
CA LEU A 66 6.90 -13.78 9.82
C LEU A 66 7.94 -13.84 10.96
N LEU A 67 9.17 -13.41 10.71
CA LEU A 67 10.18 -13.31 11.76
C LEU A 67 9.80 -12.26 12.81
N ASP A 68 9.34 -11.07 12.40
CA ASP A 68 8.88 -10.03 13.33
C ASP A 68 7.65 -10.50 14.14
N ALA A 69 6.72 -11.22 13.54
CA ALA A 69 5.57 -11.79 14.26
C ALA A 69 6.03 -12.80 15.33
N ARG A 70 7.01 -13.65 14.99
CA ARG A 70 7.57 -14.62 15.94
C ARG A 70 8.33 -13.94 17.08
N ASP A 71 9.11 -12.89 16.78
CA ASP A 71 9.85 -12.11 17.79
C ASP A 71 8.88 -11.39 18.76
N GLU A 72 7.70 -11.01 18.29
CA GLU A 72 6.60 -10.44 19.08
C GLU A 72 5.74 -11.51 19.79
N GLY A 73 6.11 -12.79 19.72
CA GLY A 73 5.48 -13.90 20.45
C GLY A 73 4.25 -14.52 19.77
N PHE A 74 3.96 -14.19 18.51
CA PHE A 74 2.87 -14.82 17.76
C PHE A 74 3.28 -16.20 17.24
N VAL A 75 2.29 -17.10 17.13
CA VAL A 75 2.50 -18.44 16.56
C VAL A 75 2.62 -18.32 15.05
N VAL A 76 3.78 -18.74 14.53
CA VAL A 76 4.08 -18.80 13.09
C VAL A 76 4.25 -20.26 12.69
N PRO A 77 3.56 -20.77 11.66
CA PRO A 77 3.73 -22.15 11.21
C PRO A 77 5.18 -22.44 10.77
N ASP A 78 5.86 -23.33 11.49
CA ASP A 78 7.28 -23.63 11.24
C ASP A 78 7.53 -24.12 9.82
N GLY A 79 6.69 -25.01 9.28
CA GLY A 79 6.85 -25.53 7.93
C GLY A 79 6.82 -24.43 6.86
N MET A 80 5.93 -23.45 7.02
CA MET A 80 5.82 -22.29 6.12
C MET A 80 7.08 -21.42 6.17
N LEU A 81 7.53 -21.07 7.38
CA LEU A 81 8.70 -20.23 7.59
C LEU A 81 9.99 -20.92 7.11
N GLN A 82 10.18 -22.19 7.46
CA GLN A 82 11.34 -22.97 7.03
C GLN A 82 11.42 -23.09 5.52
N LYS A 83 10.29 -23.30 4.84
CA LYS A 83 10.22 -23.37 3.38
C LYS A 83 10.60 -22.03 2.73
N ALA A 84 10.11 -20.91 3.27
CA ALA A 84 10.48 -19.58 2.78
C ALA A 84 11.98 -19.30 2.98
N LEU A 85 12.50 -19.57 4.18
CA LEU A 85 13.93 -19.40 4.48
C LEU A 85 14.82 -20.28 3.60
N GLN A 86 14.44 -21.54 3.36
CA GLN A 86 15.18 -22.42 2.46
C GLN A 86 15.19 -21.83 1.05
N ARG A 87 14.03 -21.36 0.57
CA ARG A 87 13.96 -20.78 -0.78
C ARG A 87 14.84 -19.55 -0.94
N LEU A 88 14.82 -18.62 0.03
CA LEU A 88 15.71 -17.45 0.02
C LEU A 88 17.19 -17.85 0.03
N SER A 89 17.54 -18.91 0.77
CA SER A 89 18.92 -19.43 0.81
C SER A 89 19.33 -20.00 -0.55
N ASP A 90 18.47 -20.79 -1.19
CA ASP A 90 18.75 -21.39 -2.50
C ASP A 90 18.94 -20.32 -3.57
N ASP A 91 18.06 -19.30 -3.60
CA ASP A 91 18.16 -18.18 -4.52
C ASP A 91 19.47 -17.41 -4.35
N LEU A 92 19.80 -17.05 -3.11
CA LEU A 92 21.03 -16.33 -2.77
C LEU A 92 22.29 -17.10 -3.17
N LEU A 93 22.28 -18.44 -3.04
CA LEU A 93 23.40 -19.30 -3.45
C LEU A 93 23.49 -19.46 -4.98
N SER A 94 22.37 -19.34 -5.69
CA SER A 94 22.32 -19.44 -7.16
C SER A 94 22.57 -18.12 -7.90
N GLY A 95 22.79 -17.00 -7.18
CA GLY A 95 23.03 -15.67 -7.76
C GLY A 95 21.76 -14.88 -8.08
N GLY A 96 20.68 -15.17 -7.34
CA GLY A 96 19.44 -14.41 -7.35
C GLY A 96 18.59 -14.57 -8.61
N HIS A 97 17.52 -13.77 -8.69
CA HIS A 97 16.63 -13.74 -9.85
C HIS A 97 17.07 -12.66 -10.84
N PRO A 98 17.07 -12.93 -12.17
CA PRO A 98 17.62 -12.00 -13.13
C PRO A 98 16.69 -10.83 -13.50
N TYR A 99 15.39 -10.90 -13.18
CA TYR A 99 14.40 -9.83 -13.43
C TYR A 99 14.40 -9.25 -14.87
N TYR A 100 14.55 -10.09 -15.90
CA TYR A 100 14.68 -9.65 -17.31
C TYR A 100 13.55 -8.76 -17.85
N ALA A 101 12.37 -8.79 -17.24
CA ALA A 101 11.22 -7.97 -17.63
C ALA A 101 11.29 -6.52 -17.09
N TYR A 102 12.32 -6.15 -16.34
CA TYR A 102 12.47 -4.85 -15.70
C TYR A 102 13.64 -4.06 -16.28
N ASP A 103 13.44 -2.78 -16.57
CA ASP A 103 14.50 -1.90 -17.11
C ASP A 103 15.74 -1.82 -16.22
N ASN A 104 15.54 -1.92 -14.90
CA ASN A 104 16.59 -1.84 -13.88
C ASN A 104 16.82 -3.19 -13.21
N ALA A 105 16.85 -4.27 -14.01
CA ALA A 105 16.98 -5.65 -13.57
C ALA A 105 18.13 -5.89 -12.57
N ASP A 106 19.33 -5.36 -12.84
CA ASP A 106 20.50 -5.52 -11.97
C ASP A 106 20.30 -4.88 -10.59
N HIS A 107 19.60 -3.74 -10.53
CA HIS A 107 19.24 -3.13 -9.26
C HIS A 107 18.24 -3.98 -8.49
N LEU A 108 17.18 -4.44 -9.17
CA LEU A 108 16.11 -5.21 -8.53
C LEU A 108 16.64 -6.54 -7.99
N ARG A 109 17.53 -7.20 -8.75
CA ARG A 109 18.25 -8.39 -8.30
C ARG A 109 19.06 -8.10 -7.03
N PHE A 110 19.90 -7.06 -7.04
CA PHE A 110 20.71 -6.73 -5.87
C PHE A 110 19.84 -6.36 -4.65
N ALA A 111 18.73 -5.65 -4.86
CA ALA A 111 17.80 -5.28 -3.79
C ALA A 111 17.13 -6.50 -3.15
N ASP A 112 16.71 -7.47 -3.97
CA ASP A 112 16.17 -8.76 -3.51
C ASP A 112 17.21 -9.56 -2.73
N GLU A 113 18.40 -9.74 -3.30
CA GLU A 113 19.50 -10.49 -2.67
C GLU A 113 19.92 -9.87 -1.34
N ALA A 114 20.05 -8.54 -1.27
CA ALA A 114 20.42 -7.84 -0.04
C ALA A 114 19.34 -7.97 1.04
N TRP A 115 18.06 -7.89 0.67
CA TRP A 115 16.95 -8.08 1.63
C TRP A 115 16.87 -9.53 2.10
N SER A 116 16.98 -10.49 1.19
CA SER A 116 17.04 -11.91 1.48
C SER A 116 18.22 -12.25 2.40
N ALA A 117 19.39 -11.67 2.15
CA ALA A 117 20.56 -11.75 3.03
C ALA A 117 20.27 -11.22 4.44
N TYR A 118 19.63 -10.06 4.57
CA TYR A 118 19.22 -9.52 5.87
C TYR A 118 18.30 -10.48 6.63
N VAL A 119 17.25 -10.98 5.97
CA VAL A 119 16.28 -11.92 6.54
C VAL A 119 16.96 -13.21 6.99
N LEU A 120 17.83 -13.79 6.16
CA LEU A 120 18.59 -15.00 6.49
C LEU A 120 19.58 -14.78 7.65
N ALA A 121 20.22 -13.60 7.70
CA ALA A 121 21.18 -13.27 8.75
C ALA A 121 20.53 -13.17 10.13
N ARG A 122 19.26 -12.73 10.22
CA ARG A 122 18.49 -12.73 11.49
C ARG A 122 18.34 -14.11 12.12
N VAL A 123 18.45 -15.17 11.33
CA VAL A 123 18.38 -16.57 11.79
C VAL A 123 19.70 -17.31 11.60
N ASN A 124 20.81 -16.58 11.43
CA ASN A 124 22.17 -17.10 11.27
C ASN A 124 22.32 -18.09 10.09
N ARG A 125 21.61 -17.84 8.99
CA ARG A 125 21.62 -18.68 7.77
C ARG A 125 22.24 -17.99 6.55
N ALA A 126 22.63 -16.72 6.64
CA ALA A 126 23.21 -16.02 5.52
C ALA A 126 24.69 -16.44 5.33
N PRO A 127 25.09 -17.02 4.18
CA PRO A 127 26.48 -17.43 3.98
C PRO A 127 27.41 -16.22 3.86
N LEU A 128 28.36 -16.07 4.80
CA LEU A 128 29.22 -14.87 4.85
C LEU A 128 30.06 -14.67 3.58
N GLY A 129 30.47 -15.76 2.92
CA GLY A 129 31.14 -15.69 1.62
C GLY A 129 30.29 -15.00 0.55
N THR A 130 29.01 -15.33 0.48
CA THR A 130 28.06 -14.70 -0.45
C THR A 130 27.83 -13.23 -0.11
N LEU A 131 27.71 -12.89 1.18
CA LEU A 131 27.57 -11.49 1.61
C LEU A 131 28.78 -10.64 1.20
N ARG A 132 30.00 -11.20 1.29
CA ARG A 132 31.22 -10.53 0.83
C ARG A 132 31.23 -10.34 -0.67
N VAL A 133 30.76 -11.31 -1.46
CA VAL A 133 30.61 -11.16 -2.92
C VAL A 133 29.62 -10.05 -3.25
N LEU A 134 28.44 -10.03 -2.61
CA LEU A 134 27.46 -8.95 -2.79
C LEU A 134 28.08 -7.58 -2.48
N PHE A 135 28.84 -7.49 -1.39
CA PHE A 135 29.50 -6.26 -1.00
C PHE A 135 30.61 -5.85 -1.97
N ASP A 136 31.58 -6.72 -2.25
CA ASP A 136 32.78 -6.38 -3.00
C ASP A 136 32.49 -6.18 -4.50
N ASN A 137 31.57 -6.97 -5.07
CA ASN A 137 31.36 -7.04 -6.52
C ASN A 137 30.03 -6.44 -7.00
N GLU A 138 28.95 -6.56 -6.22
CA GLU A 138 27.60 -6.30 -6.73
C GLU A 138 26.99 -4.98 -6.22
N ARG A 139 27.42 -4.48 -5.06
CA ARG A 139 26.74 -3.35 -4.37
C ARG A 139 26.59 -2.06 -5.19
N GLN A 140 27.47 -1.84 -6.15
CA GLN A 140 27.41 -0.67 -7.04
C GLN A 140 26.23 -0.71 -8.02
N LYS A 141 25.61 -1.88 -8.22
CA LYS A 141 24.35 -2.04 -8.97
C LYS A 141 23.14 -1.44 -8.25
N SER A 142 23.27 -1.13 -6.97
CA SER A 142 22.18 -0.49 -6.22
C SER A 142 21.97 0.96 -6.67
N LEU A 143 20.81 1.23 -7.28
CA LEU A 143 20.34 2.59 -7.61
C LEU A 143 19.81 3.32 -6.37
N THR A 144 19.27 2.60 -5.39
CA THR A 144 18.73 3.15 -4.14
C THR A 144 19.66 2.84 -2.97
N ALA A 145 19.40 3.45 -1.81
CA ALA A 145 20.25 3.33 -0.63
C ALA A 145 19.83 2.19 0.31
N LEU A 146 18.53 1.85 0.39
CA LEU A 146 18.02 0.84 1.32
C LEU A 146 18.67 -0.55 1.19
N PRO A 147 18.92 -1.10 -0.03
CA PRO A 147 19.60 -2.38 -0.18
C PRO A 147 20.98 -2.43 0.49
N LEU A 148 21.72 -1.32 0.51
CA LEU A 148 23.02 -1.24 1.17
C LEU A 148 22.88 -1.33 2.70
N VAL A 149 21.79 -0.81 3.28
CA VAL A 149 21.48 -0.98 4.70
C VAL A 149 21.13 -2.43 5.03
N HIS A 150 20.31 -3.09 4.19
CA HIS A 150 20.02 -4.52 4.37
C HIS A 150 21.31 -5.36 4.35
N LEU A 151 22.17 -5.14 3.34
CA LEU A 151 23.45 -5.84 3.24
C LEU A 151 24.38 -5.53 4.42
N GLY A 152 24.47 -4.27 4.83
CA GLY A 152 25.29 -3.85 5.97
C GLY A 152 24.88 -4.53 7.28
N ILE A 153 23.58 -4.59 7.55
CA ILE A 153 23.07 -5.29 8.74
C ILE A 153 23.30 -6.80 8.63
N ALA A 154 23.11 -7.40 7.45
CA ALA A 154 23.40 -8.81 7.24
C ALA A 154 24.87 -9.14 7.55
N LEU A 155 25.81 -8.32 7.06
CA LEU A 155 27.24 -8.45 7.33
C LEU A 155 27.55 -8.32 8.84
N LYS A 156 26.93 -7.36 9.54
CA LYS A 156 27.08 -7.19 10.99
C LYS A 156 26.63 -8.44 11.74
N LEU A 157 25.43 -8.93 11.44
CA LEU A 157 24.85 -10.11 12.08
C LEU A 157 25.69 -11.38 11.85
N MET A 158 26.37 -11.47 10.70
CA MET A 158 27.28 -12.58 10.38
C MET A 158 28.75 -12.33 10.79
N GLY A 159 29.06 -11.21 11.47
CA GLY A 159 30.36 -10.94 12.08
C GLY A 159 31.39 -10.19 11.22
N ASP A 160 31.03 -9.62 10.07
CA ASP A 160 31.93 -8.79 9.23
C ASP A 160 31.66 -7.30 9.44
N GLN A 161 32.07 -6.82 10.63
CA GLN A 161 31.88 -5.44 11.08
C GLN A 161 32.45 -4.38 10.10
N PRO A 162 33.67 -4.53 9.53
CA PRO A 162 34.24 -3.50 8.66
C PRO A 162 33.43 -3.28 7.38
N ARG A 163 32.95 -4.34 6.73
CA ARG A 163 32.08 -4.20 5.55
C ARG A 163 30.69 -3.71 5.93
N ALA A 164 30.18 -4.12 7.09
CA ALA A 164 28.90 -3.66 7.60
C ALA A 164 28.85 -2.13 7.75
N GLU A 165 29.84 -1.56 8.45
CA GLU A 165 29.95 -0.11 8.67
C GLU A 165 30.08 0.63 7.34
N LYS A 166 30.96 0.16 6.46
CA LYS A 166 31.15 0.77 5.15
C LYS A 166 29.90 0.74 4.27
N ALA A 167 29.12 -0.35 4.30
CA ALA A 167 27.87 -0.46 3.54
C ALA A 167 26.83 0.57 4.03
N VAL A 168 26.65 0.69 5.34
CA VAL A 168 25.71 1.64 5.95
C VAL A 168 26.16 3.08 5.72
N GLU A 169 27.45 3.39 5.88
CA GLU A 169 27.98 4.72 5.60
C GLU A 169 27.79 5.12 4.13
N GLU A 170 28.06 4.19 3.19
CA GLU A 170 27.79 4.41 1.77
C GLU A 170 26.30 4.67 1.52
N ALA A 171 25.40 3.93 2.17
CA ALA A 171 23.95 4.14 2.06
C ALA A 171 23.52 5.55 2.49
N PHE A 172 24.04 6.04 3.62
CA PHE A 172 23.72 7.37 4.14
C PHE A 172 24.49 8.52 3.45
N ALA A 173 25.53 8.23 2.67
CA ALA A 173 26.19 9.19 1.81
C ALA A 173 25.62 9.24 0.38
N LYS A 174 24.88 8.21 -0.04
CA LYS A 174 24.40 8.08 -1.43
C LYS A 174 23.34 9.12 -1.77
N THR A 175 23.61 9.92 -2.80
CA THR A 175 22.60 10.73 -3.49
C THR A 175 21.79 9.84 -4.43
N VAL A 176 20.49 9.70 -4.18
CA VAL A 176 19.60 8.82 -4.95
C VAL A 176 18.86 9.61 -6.01
N GLN A 177 19.08 9.26 -7.28
CA GLN A 177 18.21 9.65 -8.40
C GLN A 177 17.35 8.45 -8.75
N ARG A 178 16.18 8.36 -8.12
CA ARG A 178 15.30 7.19 -8.24
C ARG A 178 14.59 7.22 -9.61
N PRO A 179 14.71 6.16 -10.44
CA PRO A 179 13.87 6.00 -11.62
C PRO A 179 12.38 5.99 -11.27
N ARG A 180 11.53 6.33 -12.25
CA ARG A 180 10.08 6.43 -12.04
C ARG A 180 9.43 5.11 -11.60
N TRP A 181 10.01 3.98 -11.98
CA TRP A 181 9.60 2.66 -11.53
C TRP A 181 10.80 1.72 -11.50
N LEU A 182 10.89 0.94 -10.41
CA LEU A 182 11.98 -0.02 -10.19
C LEU A 182 11.46 -1.46 -10.01
N GLY A 183 10.16 -1.66 -9.79
CA GLY A 183 9.59 -2.96 -9.41
C GLY A 183 9.84 -3.35 -7.95
N ASP A 184 10.49 -2.49 -7.17
CA ASP A 184 10.88 -2.76 -5.79
C ASP A 184 9.79 -2.37 -4.77
N TYR A 185 8.61 -1.89 -5.19
CA TYR A 185 7.53 -1.35 -4.36
C TYR A 185 7.92 -0.14 -3.49
N GLY A 186 8.96 0.60 -3.91
CA GLY A 186 9.59 1.62 -3.09
C GLY A 186 9.30 3.06 -3.48
N SER A 187 9.64 3.93 -2.53
CA SER A 187 9.68 5.38 -2.72
C SER A 187 10.83 5.96 -1.89
N LYS A 188 11.20 7.21 -2.14
CA LYS A 188 12.20 7.90 -1.31
C LYS A 188 11.77 7.94 0.16
N LEU A 189 10.47 8.14 0.39
CA LEU A 189 9.88 8.17 1.73
C LEU A 189 10.04 6.82 2.43
N ARG A 190 9.61 5.75 1.77
CA ARG A 190 9.70 4.39 2.30
C ARG A 190 11.15 4.00 2.58
N ASP A 191 12.05 4.21 1.63
CA ASP A 191 13.45 3.81 1.75
C ASP A 191 14.13 4.56 2.91
N THR A 192 13.93 5.87 3.01
CA THR A 192 14.53 6.69 4.08
C THR A 192 14.00 6.27 5.46
N ALA A 193 12.69 6.05 5.59
CA ALA A 193 12.09 5.63 6.85
C ALA A 193 12.59 4.26 7.31
N LEU A 194 12.68 3.27 6.40
CA LEU A 194 13.22 1.96 6.71
C LEU A 194 14.72 2.00 7.02
N MET A 195 15.51 2.79 6.28
CA MET A 195 16.94 2.93 6.55
C MET A 195 17.20 3.35 7.99
N VAL A 196 16.53 4.41 8.47
CA VAL A 196 16.68 4.90 9.84
C VAL A 196 16.14 3.87 10.84
N ALA A 197 14.93 3.36 10.63
CA ALA A 197 14.34 2.37 11.54
C ALA A 197 15.22 1.11 11.71
N LEU A 198 15.83 0.63 10.62
CA LEU A 198 16.65 -0.57 10.62
C LEU A 198 18.01 -0.35 11.29
N VAL A 199 18.71 0.76 11.03
CA VAL A 199 20.00 1.01 11.69
C VAL A 199 19.83 1.22 13.19
N GLU A 200 18.79 1.93 13.61
CA GLU A 200 18.47 2.12 15.03
C GLU A 200 18.14 0.77 15.70
N LYS A 201 17.22 -0.02 15.13
CA LYS A 201 16.85 -1.36 15.64
C LYS A 201 18.06 -2.29 15.79
N ASN A 202 19.08 -2.14 14.94
CA ASN A 202 20.26 -3.00 14.92
C ASN A 202 21.47 -2.36 15.59
N GLY A 203 21.33 -1.26 16.34
CA GLY A 203 22.45 -0.62 17.05
C GLY A 203 23.57 -0.14 16.12
N MET A 204 23.19 0.39 14.97
CA MET A 204 24.05 1.05 13.97
C MET A 204 23.62 2.51 13.73
N GLY A 205 22.72 3.03 14.57
CA GLY A 205 22.26 4.42 14.55
C GLY A 205 23.40 5.41 14.80
N LYS A 206 23.28 6.60 14.19
CA LYS A 206 24.16 7.76 14.41
C LYS A 206 23.31 9.03 14.41
N PRO A 207 23.67 10.09 15.14
CA PRO A 207 22.91 11.34 15.15
C PRO A 207 22.68 11.93 13.74
N GLU A 208 23.70 11.85 12.87
CA GLU A 208 23.60 12.25 11.46
C GLU A 208 22.62 11.41 10.63
N TYR A 209 22.39 10.15 10.99
CA TYR A 209 21.39 9.30 10.34
C TYR A 209 19.98 9.67 10.79
N ALA A 210 19.79 9.89 12.09
CA ALA A 210 18.54 10.36 12.68
C ALA A 210 18.12 11.73 12.11
N ALA A 211 19.08 12.60 11.77
CA ALA A 211 18.81 13.90 11.17
C ALA A 211 18.01 13.81 9.84
N ARG A 212 18.08 12.69 9.11
CA ARG A 212 17.28 12.46 7.89
C ARG A 212 15.77 12.44 8.16
N VAL A 213 15.34 12.16 9.38
CA VAL A 213 13.92 12.21 9.77
C VAL A 213 13.35 13.62 9.60
N PHE A 214 14.14 14.66 9.90
CA PHE A 214 13.71 16.04 9.70
C PHE A 214 13.69 16.46 8.24
N GLU A 215 14.56 15.89 7.41
CA GLU A 215 14.50 16.08 5.95
C GLU A 215 13.24 15.44 5.37
N LEU A 216 12.93 14.22 5.82
CA LEU A 216 11.73 13.48 5.45
C LEU A 216 10.44 14.22 5.83
N ALA A 217 10.36 14.67 7.09
CA ALA A 217 9.20 15.43 7.57
C ALA A 217 9.02 16.76 6.79
N ARG A 218 10.13 17.41 6.41
CA ARG A 218 10.08 18.62 5.57
C ARG A 218 9.64 18.29 4.14
N SER A 219 10.16 17.23 3.52
CA SER A 219 9.76 16.86 2.15
C SER A 219 8.27 16.54 2.10
N LEU A 220 7.75 15.74 3.04
CA LEU A 220 6.31 15.44 3.12
C LEU A 220 5.45 16.70 3.17
N LYS A 221 5.83 17.69 3.98
CA LYS A 221 5.10 18.97 4.06
C LYS A 221 5.21 19.79 2.79
N THR A 222 6.37 19.80 2.14
CA THR A 222 6.57 20.50 0.87
C THR A 222 5.74 19.85 -0.23
N ASP A 223 5.86 18.54 -0.39
CA ASP A 223 5.14 17.77 -1.40
C ASP A 223 3.62 17.96 -1.21
N GLN A 224 3.15 17.96 0.04
CA GLN A 224 1.73 18.17 0.35
C GLN A 224 1.27 19.57 -0.09
N ARG A 225 2.05 20.61 0.24
CA ARG A 225 1.75 21.99 -0.17
C ARG A 225 1.77 22.14 -1.68
N GLU A 226 2.72 21.51 -2.37
CA GLU A 226 2.81 21.54 -3.83
C GLU A 226 1.61 20.84 -4.46
N ALA A 227 1.20 19.69 -3.92
CA ALA A 227 0.00 18.98 -4.37
C ALA A 227 -1.27 19.83 -4.19
N GLU A 228 -1.45 20.45 -3.02
CA GLU A 228 -2.57 21.36 -2.74
C GLU A 228 -2.57 22.60 -3.67
N GLN A 229 -1.39 23.17 -3.95
CA GLN A 229 -1.24 24.30 -4.88
C GLN A 229 -1.53 23.90 -6.33
N ASN A 230 -1.05 22.72 -6.76
CA ASN A 230 -1.28 22.22 -8.11
C ASN A 230 -2.76 21.94 -8.33
N GLN A 231 -3.45 21.32 -7.36
CA GLN A 231 -4.90 21.14 -7.39
C GLN A 231 -5.63 22.48 -7.53
N SER A 232 -5.24 23.48 -6.75
CA SER A 232 -5.88 24.80 -6.79
C SER A 232 -5.70 25.52 -8.14
N ARG A 233 -4.61 25.24 -8.85
CA ARG A 233 -4.26 25.91 -10.12
C ARG A 233 -4.76 25.18 -11.37
N TRP A 234 -4.70 23.86 -11.36
CA TRP A 234 -4.86 23.03 -12.56
C TRP A 234 -5.93 21.93 -12.42
N GLY A 235 -6.59 21.86 -11.26
CA GLY A 235 -7.44 20.71 -10.90
C GLY A 235 -6.61 19.46 -10.56
N GLY A 236 -7.29 18.37 -10.23
CA GLY A 236 -6.67 17.06 -9.94
C GLY A 236 -6.48 16.74 -8.45
N SER A 237 -5.95 15.55 -8.18
CA SER A 237 -5.72 15.03 -6.82
C SER A 237 -4.56 15.75 -6.10
N GLY A 238 -4.87 16.80 -5.33
CA GLY A 238 -3.88 17.52 -4.49
C GLY A 238 -3.56 16.88 -3.15
N ARG A 239 -4.08 15.68 -2.88
CA ARG A 239 -3.84 14.98 -1.61
C ARG A 239 -2.75 13.94 -1.80
N ILE A 240 -1.71 14.01 -0.97
CA ILE A 240 -0.74 12.93 -0.87
C ILE A 240 -1.43 11.76 -0.20
N TYR A 241 -1.56 10.67 -0.95
CA TYR A 241 -1.89 9.37 -0.41
C TYR A 241 -0.58 8.63 -0.19
N LEU A 242 -0.48 7.92 0.92
CA LEU A 242 0.67 7.06 1.20
C LEU A 242 0.31 5.65 0.77
N SER A 243 1.19 5.01 0.01
CA SER A 243 1.09 3.58 -0.24
C SER A 243 1.16 2.81 1.08
N THR A 244 0.63 1.59 1.11
CA THR A 244 0.73 0.74 2.30
C THR A 244 2.18 0.45 2.70
N GLN A 245 3.12 0.41 1.74
CA GLN A 245 4.55 0.25 2.01
C GLN A 245 5.14 1.48 2.72
N GLU A 246 4.75 2.68 2.32
CA GLU A 246 5.16 3.92 3.01
C GLU A 246 4.55 4.02 4.40
N GLN A 247 3.27 3.69 4.56
CA GLN A 247 2.60 3.69 5.86
C GLN A 247 3.28 2.72 6.84
N VAL A 248 3.60 1.50 6.39
CA VAL A 248 4.33 0.52 7.22
C VAL A 248 5.72 1.02 7.56
N ALA A 249 6.46 1.61 6.62
CA ALA A 249 7.80 2.12 6.85
C ALA A 249 7.82 3.28 7.86
N ILE A 250 6.89 4.22 7.75
CA ILE A 250 6.72 5.31 8.72
C ILE A 250 6.30 4.76 10.07
N GLY A 251 5.38 3.79 10.12
CA GLY A 251 4.97 3.14 11.36
C GLY A 251 6.14 2.44 12.07
N ARG A 252 7.02 1.76 11.31
CA ARG A 252 8.24 1.13 11.85
C ARG A 252 9.21 2.18 12.39
N LEU A 253 9.43 3.26 11.66
CA LEU A 253 10.25 4.39 12.12
C LEU A 253 9.68 5.00 13.40
N GLY A 254 8.36 5.26 13.43
CA GLY A 254 7.66 5.79 14.59
C GLY A 254 7.81 4.90 15.82
N LYS A 255 7.62 3.57 15.69
CA LYS A 255 7.78 2.62 16.81
C LYS A 255 9.20 2.66 17.41
N VAL A 256 10.22 2.88 16.58
CA VAL A 256 11.62 2.99 17.06
C VAL A 256 11.86 4.33 17.77
N LEU A 257 11.37 5.43 17.20
CA LEU A 257 11.63 6.79 17.70
C LEU A 257 10.69 7.23 18.84
N ILE A 258 9.59 6.52 19.11
CA ILE A 258 8.60 6.90 20.13
C ILE A 258 9.20 7.04 21.53
N ASN A 259 10.34 6.38 21.79
CA ASN A 259 11.05 6.43 23.07
C ASN A 259 12.27 7.36 23.06
N ASP A 260 12.52 8.08 21.96
CA ASP A 260 13.72 8.89 21.81
C ASP A 260 13.57 10.30 22.42
N GLY A 261 14.68 10.91 22.82
CA GLY A 261 14.76 12.27 23.36
C GLY A 261 14.68 12.39 24.90
N ASP A 262 14.56 13.62 25.42
CA ASP A 262 14.23 13.91 26.84
C ASP A 262 13.24 15.08 26.96
N ALA A 263 12.86 15.66 25.81
CA ALA A 263 11.94 16.79 25.76
C ALA A 263 10.51 16.30 26.04
N LEU A 264 9.81 17.06 26.88
CA LEU A 264 8.42 16.81 27.24
C LEU A 264 7.53 17.95 26.75
N VAL A 265 6.31 17.59 26.37
CA VAL A 265 5.20 18.48 26.10
C VAL A 265 4.11 18.26 27.15
N SER A 266 3.60 19.34 27.69
CA SER A 266 2.41 19.40 28.54
C SER A 266 1.47 20.48 28.00
N GLY A 267 0.35 20.75 28.65
CA GLY A 267 -0.47 21.90 28.30
C GLY A 267 -1.93 21.75 28.66
N THR A 268 -2.75 22.58 28.01
CA THR A 268 -4.20 22.57 28.18
C THR A 268 -4.89 22.34 26.84
N LEU A 269 -5.93 21.51 26.86
CA LEU A 269 -6.86 21.30 25.77
C LEU A 269 -8.22 21.84 26.17
N ALA A 270 -8.85 22.62 25.30
CA ALA A 270 -10.24 23.02 25.41
C ALA A 270 -11.06 22.47 24.26
N VAL A 271 -12.23 21.90 24.57
CA VAL A 271 -13.26 21.45 23.61
C VAL A 271 -14.55 22.16 23.99
N GLY A 272 -14.97 23.14 23.18
CA GLY A 272 -16.05 24.04 23.55
C GLY A 272 -15.75 24.80 24.85
N ALA A 273 -16.61 24.64 25.86
CA ALA A 273 -16.45 25.27 27.17
C ALA A 273 -15.64 24.41 28.17
N GLU A 274 -15.41 23.14 27.87
CA GLU A 274 -14.67 22.24 28.74
C GLU A 274 -13.17 22.39 28.51
N SER A 275 -12.39 22.47 29.59
CA SER A 275 -10.94 22.54 29.52
C SER A 275 -10.28 21.56 30.49
N SER A 276 -9.23 20.90 30.02
CA SER A 276 -8.45 19.91 30.78
C SER A 276 -6.96 20.12 30.53
N SER A 277 -6.13 19.98 31.57
CA SER A 277 -4.68 19.84 31.42
C SER A 277 -4.28 18.41 31.09
N PHE A 278 -3.13 18.23 30.45
CA PHE A 278 -2.47 16.94 30.31
C PHE A 278 -1.06 16.99 30.90
N GLU A 279 -0.66 15.86 31.48
CA GLU A 279 0.64 15.72 32.15
C GLU A 279 1.79 15.78 31.13
N PRO A 280 2.99 16.20 31.56
CA PRO A 280 4.18 16.18 30.71
C PRO A 280 4.49 14.78 30.18
N ASP A 281 4.56 14.66 28.86
CA ASP A 281 4.94 13.42 28.16
C ASP A 281 5.77 13.75 26.91
N ARG A 282 6.46 12.78 26.32
CA ARG A 282 7.29 12.96 25.12
C ARG A 282 6.43 13.22 23.89
N ILE A 283 5.30 12.54 23.81
CA ILE A 283 4.29 12.70 22.76
C ILE A 283 2.94 12.77 23.43
N TRP A 284 2.10 13.69 22.97
CA TRP A 284 0.71 13.76 23.36
C TRP A 284 -0.16 13.82 22.10
N SER A 285 -1.22 13.01 22.06
CA SER A 285 -2.15 12.96 20.95
C SER A 285 -3.59 12.75 21.45
N ARG A 286 -4.57 13.13 20.61
CA ARG A 286 -5.98 12.89 20.89
C ARG A 286 -6.78 12.81 19.60
N SER A 287 -7.73 11.87 19.54
CA SER A 287 -8.73 11.82 18.47
C SER A 287 -9.94 12.69 18.81
N PHE A 288 -10.51 13.34 17.79
CA PHE A 288 -11.66 14.21 17.93
C PHE A 288 -12.80 13.74 17.03
N THR A 289 -14.02 13.72 17.57
CA THR A 289 -15.22 13.44 16.80
C THR A 289 -15.67 14.66 16.00
N ALA A 290 -16.60 14.45 15.06
CA ALA A 290 -17.23 15.57 14.35
C ALA A 290 -18.03 16.52 15.26
N ALA A 291 -18.44 16.08 16.46
CA ALA A 291 -19.08 16.93 17.45
C ALA A 291 -18.06 17.82 18.17
N ASP A 292 -16.92 17.25 18.57
CA ASP A 292 -15.82 18.00 19.20
C ASP A 292 -15.30 19.11 18.29
N LEU A 293 -15.07 18.79 17.01
CA LEU A 293 -14.61 19.77 16.03
C LEU A 293 -15.63 20.91 15.82
N ARG A 294 -16.93 20.62 15.91
CA ARG A 294 -18.01 21.63 15.82
C ARG A 294 -18.10 22.51 17.07
N ALA A 295 -17.82 21.95 18.25
CA ALA A 295 -17.75 22.71 19.49
C ALA A 295 -16.53 23.66 19.53
N GLY A 296 -15.49 23.32 18.77
CA GLY A 296 -14.25 24.08 18.67
C GLY A 296 -13.18 23.48 19.57
N VAL A 297 -12.00 23.22 19.01
CA VAL A 297 -10.86 22.60 19.71
C VAL A 297 -9.70 23.61 19.78
N ARG A 298 -9.18 23.84 20.99
CA ARG A 298 -8.00 24.69 21.21
C ARG A 298 -6.97 23.95 22.07
N LEU A 299 -5.79 23.70 21.51
CA LEU A 299 -4.61 23.21 22.22
C LEU A 299 -3.69 24.38 22.56
N THR A 300 -3.29 24.48 23.82
CA THR A 300 -2.27 25.42 24.30
C THR A 300 -1.11 24.62 24.88
N PRO A 301 -0.11 24.25 24.06
CA PRO A 301 1.00 23.41 24.49
C PRO A 301 2.03 24.21 25.30
N GLN A 302 2.71 23.53 26.20
CA GLN A 302 3.80 24.01 27.04
C GLN A 302 4.95 23.01 26.92
N GLY A 303 6.18 23.50 26.87
CA GLY A 303 7.37 22.67 26.68
C GLY A 303 8.51 23.49 26.09
N THR A 304 9.69 22.89 26.00
CA THR A 304 10.87 23.54 25.44
C THR A 304 10.76 23.57 23.91
N PRO A 305 10.74 24.75 23.26
CA PRO A 305 10.71 24.82 21.79
C PRO A 305 11.99 24.23 21.16
N PRO A 306 11.91 23.72 19.91
CA PRO A 306 10.74 23.70 19.04
C PRO A 306 9.72 22.60 19.42
N LEU A 307 8.43 22.95 19.38
CA LEU A 307 7.33 21.99 19.50
C LEU A 307 6.77 21.68 18.12
N TYR A 308 6.45 20.41 17.86
CA TYR A 308 5.92 19.94 16.59
C TYR A 308 4.46 19.53 16.75
N LEU A 309 3.62 19.92 15.78
CA LEU A 309 2.21 19.54 15.70
C LEU A 309 1.95 18.79 14.39
N SER A 310 1.24 17.67 14.50
CA SER A 310 0.65 16.94 13.37
C SER A 310 -0.88 16.92 13.56
N THR A 311 -1.62 17.06 12.46
CA THR A 311 -3.09 17.05 12.46
C THR A 311 -3.60 16.30 11.25
N ASP A 312 -4.43 15.28 11.48
CA ASP A 312 -5.06 14.49 10.44
C ASP A 312 -6.58 14.61 10.52
N ILE A 313 -7.22 14.90 9.38
CA ILE A 313 -8.68 15.00 9.26
C ILE A 313 -9.18 14.01 8.20
N ALA A 314 -10.09 13.13 8.63
CA ALA A 314 -10.76 12.16 7.78
C ALA A 314 -12.27 12.40 7.77
N GLY A 315 -12.89 12.23 6.61
CA GLY A 315 -14.34 12.39 6.44
C GLY A 315 -14.79 12.08 5.01
N VAL A 316 -16.09 11.84 4.85
CA VAL A 316 -16.72 11.61 3.54
C VAL A 316 -17.17 12.97 2.98
N PRO A 317 -16.76 13.34 1.76
CA PRO A 317 -17.17 14.60 1.16
C PRO A 317 -18.67 14.60 0.86
N ARG A 318 -19.32 15.77 1.01
CA ARG A 318 -20.76 15.94 0.73
C ARG A 318 -21.10 15.93 -0.76
N THR A 319 -20.13 16.30 -1.60
CA THR A 319 -20.23 16.30 -3.05
C THR A 319 -19.22 15.30 -3.61
N PRO A 320 -19.53 14.64 -4.74
CA PRO A 320 -18.55 13.81 -5.42
C PRO A 320 -17.27 14.59 -5.71
N PRO A 321 -16.09 13.95 -5.64
CA PRO A 321 -14.85 14.57 -6.09
C PRO A 321 -14.96 14.95 -7.58
N GLU A 322 -14.19 15.97 -7.98
CA GLU A 322 -14.07 16.30 -9.39
C GLU A 322 -13.43 15.15 -10.16
N VAL A 323 -13.75 15.09 -11.45
CA VAL A 323 -13.13 14.13 -12.37
C VAL A 323 -11.66 14.49 -12.51
N ASP A 324 -10.81 13.49 -12.38
CA ASP A 324 -9.37 13.60 -12.62
C ASP A 324 -9.01 12.55 -13.67
N ASP A 325 -8.68 13.00 -14.87
CA ASP A 325 -8.24 12.14 -15.96
C ASP A 325 -6.75 12.32 -16.27
N SER A 326 -6.03 13.09 -15.46
CA SER A 326 -4.69 13.58 -15.77
C SER A 326 -3.67 12.46 -16.00
N LYS A 327 -3.82 11.33 -15.29
CA LYS A 327 -2.97 10.13 -15.39
C LYS A 327 -3.67 8.94 -16.01
N VAL A 328 -4.96 8.76 -15.72
CA VAL A 328 -5.80 7.73 -16.33
C VAL A 328 -7.21 8.27 -16.47
N ALA A 329 -7.77 8.19 -17.67
CA ALA A 329 -9.18 8.47 -17.86
C ALA A 329 -10.01 7.20 -17.59
N ILE A 330 -11.12 7.32 -16.87
CA ILE A 330 -12.07 6.22 -16.67
C ILE A 330 -13.47 6.67 -17.05
N GLN A 331 -14.15 5.83 -17.83
CA GLN A 331 -15.54 6.01 -18.16
C GLN A 331 -16.33 4.75 -17.83
N ARG A 332 -17.29 4.88 -16.90
CA ARG A 332 -18.29 3.85 -16.62
C ARG A 332 -19.55 4.09 -17.45
N THR A 333 -19.98 3.04 -18.14
CA THR A 333 -21.23 3.00 -18.89
C THR A 333 -22.00 1.75 -18.49
N PHE A 334 -23.32 1.89 -18.37
CA PHE A 334 -24.24 0.77 -18.15
C PHE A 334 -24.81 0.32 -19.49
N TYR A 335 -24.96 -0.98 -19.65
CA TYR A 335 -25.47 -1.62 -20.86
C TYR A 335 -26.60 -2.58 -20.50
N THR A 336 -27.57 -2.71 -21.41
CA THR A 336 -28.57 -3.78 -21.35
C THR A 336 -27.92 -5.11 -21.69
N LEU A 337 -28.58 -6.23 -21.34
CA LEU A 337 -28.03 -7.58 -21.55
C LEU A 337 -27.80 -7.97 -23.03
N ASP A 338 -28.39 -7.22 -23.97
CA ASP A 338 -28.13 -7.35 -25.41
C ASP A 338 -26.95 -6.48 -25.90
N GLY A 339 -26.19 -5.88 -24.98
CA GLY A 339 -24.95 -5.15 -25.25
C GLY A 339 -25.14 -3.68 -25.64
N LYS A 340 -26.38 -3.16 -25.67
CA LYS A 340 -26.64 -1.77 -26.02
C LYS A 340 -26.47 -0.83 -24.82
N PRO A 341 -26.00 0.42 -25.00
CA PRO A 341 -25.95 1.39 -23.93
C PRO A 341 -27.34 1.57 -23.29
N TRP A 342 -27.41 1.41 -21.98
CA TRP A 342 -28.63 1.61 -21.22
C TRP A 342 -28.93 3.11 -21.11
N VAL A 343 -30.12 3.49 -21.53
CA VAL A 343 -30.65 4.85 -21.34
C VAL A 343 -31.32 4.91 -19.98
N ALA A 344 -30.92 5.89 -19.17
CA ALA A 344 -31.38 6.02 -17.78
C ALA A 344 -32.91 5.96 -17.68
N ALA A 345 -33.41 4.91 -17.02
CA ALA A 345 -34.81 4.68 -16.74
C ALA A 345 -34.95 4.03 -15.35
N PRO A 346 -36.15 3.98 -14.74
CA PRO A 346 -36.35 3.15 -13.56
C PRO A 346 -36.09 1.67 -13.89
N LEU A 347 -35.25 1.01 -13.09
CA LEU A 347 -35.05 -0.44 -13.13
C LEU A 347 -36.09 -1.10 -12.23
N ARG A 348 -36.68 -2.20 -12.67
CA ARG A 348 -37.51 -3.06 -11.80
C ARG A 348 -36.62 -3.99 -11.02
N GLU A 349 -37.08 -4.39 -9.84
CA GLU A 349 -36.44 -5.47 -9.10
C GLU A 349 -36.28 -6.72 -9.98
N GLY A 350 -35.07 -7.25 -10.02
CA GLY A 350 -34.68 -8.35 -10.90
C GLY A 350 -34.08 -7.92 -12.25
N ASP A 351 -34.21 -6.66 -12.68
CA ASP A 351 -33.55 -6.18 -13.90
C ASP A 351 -32.03 -6.26 -13.73
N ALA A 352 -31.32 -6.65 -14.79
CA ALA A 352 -29.87 -6.74 -14.79
C ALA A 352 -29.25 -5.85 -15.87
N LEU A 353 -28.07 -5.30 -15.56
CA LEU A 353 -27.27 -4.46 -16.43
C LEU A 353 -25.84 -4.96 -16.45
N ILE A 354 -25.17 -4.80 -17.57
CA ILE A 354 -23.72 -4.95 -17.68
C ILE A 354 -23.09 -3.60 -17.38
N VAL A 355 -22.14 -3.56 -16.45
CA VAL A 355 -21.29 -2.40 -16.23
C VAL A 355 -20.03 -2.57 -17.06
N GLY A 356 -19.75 -1.60 -17.93
CA GLY A 356 -18.51 -1.51 -18.70
C GLY A 356 -17.67 -0.32 -18.25
N LEU A 357 -16.43 -0.60 -17.88
CA LEU A 357 -15.43 0.38 -17.48
C LEU A 357 -14.36 0.45 -18.57
N LYS A 358 -14.27 1.60 -19.23
CA LYS A 358 -13.20 1.94 -20.16
C LYS A 358 -12.10 2.71 -19.42
N LEU A 359 -10.87 2.24 -19.48
CA LEU A 359 -9.69 2.90 -18.94
C LEU A 359 -8.74 3.30 -20.07
N GLU A 360 -8.22 4.52 -20.03
CA GLU A 360 -7.17 5.00 -20.94
C GLU A 360 -5.99 5.51 -20.11
N ALA A 361 -4.90 4.73 -20.07
CA ALA A 361 -3.73 5.06 -19.28
C ALA A 361 -2.85 6.08 -20.00
N ARG A 362 -2.65 7.26 -19.40
CA ARG A 362 -1.72 8.29 -19.88
C ARG A 362 -0.31 8.10 -19.31
N GLU A 363 -0.17 7.17 -18.36
CA GLU A 363 1.06 6.77 -17.70
C GLU A 363 1.04 5.27 -17.43
N THR A 364 2.21 4.61 -17.50
CA THR A 364 2.34 3.18 -17.21
C THR A 364 2.13 2.89 -15.71
N MET A 365 1.20 1.98 -15.42
CA MET A 365 0.82 1.52 -14.08
C MET A 365 0.85 -0.01 -14.02
N PRO A 366 2.01 -0.60 -13.67
CA PRO A 366 2.14 -2.05 -13.53
C PRO A 366 1.38 -2.62 -12.33
N ASP A 367 1.04 -1.77 -11.35
CA ASP A 367 0.36 -2.15 -10.12
C ASP A 367 -0.97 -1.37 -9.97
N ALA A 368 -1.73 -1.22 -11.06
CA ALA A 368 -2.99 -0.48 -11.04
C ALA A 368 -4.08 -1.25 -10.28
N ILE A 369 -4.85 -0.56 -9.45
CA ILE A 369 -6.04 -1.07 -8.78
C ILE A 369 -7.24 -0.22 -9.17
N LEU A 370 -8.21 -0.85 -9.82
CA LEU A 370 -9.52 -0.27 -10.15
C LEU A 370 -10.50 -0.61 -9.03
N VAL A 371 -11.17 0.40 -8.51
CA VAL A 371 -12.24 0.28 -7.51
C VAL A 371 -13.48 0.97 -8.05
N ASP A 372 -14.53 0.19 -8.30
CA ASP A 372 -15.82 0.70 -8.73
C ASP A 372 -16.87 0.43 -7.65
N LEU A 373 -17.15 1.43 -6.83
CA LEU A 373 -18.17 1.34 -5.79
C LEU A 373 -19.55 1.25 -6.44
N LEU A 374 -20.36 0.28 -5.99
CA LEU A 374 -21.69 0.08 -6.53
C LEU A 374 -22.66 1.18 -6.07
N PRO A 375 -23.58 1.63 -6.94
CA PRO A 375 -24.77 2.34 -6.50
C PRO A 375 -25.56 1.46 -5.54
N GLY A 376 -26.13 2.07 -4.50
CA GLY A 376 -27.09 1.35 -3.65
C GLY A 376 -28.24 0.76 -4.48
N GLY A 377 -28.84 -0.30 -3.97
CA GLY A 377 -29.92 -1.02 -4.65
C GLY A 377 -29.49 -1.91 -5.83
N LEU A 378 -28.21 -1.89 -6.21
CA LEU A 378 -27.63 -2.85 -7.12
C LEU A 378 -26.75 -3.85 -6.36
N GLU A 379 -26.81 -5.11 -6.77
CA GLU A 379 -25.93 -6.18 -6.29
C GLU A 379 -25.11 -6.73 -7.45
N ILE A 380 -23.86 -7.11 -7.17
CA ILE A 380 -22.96 -7.63 -8.18
C ILE A 380 -23.27 -9.10 -8.48
N GLU A 381 -23.22 -9.47 -9.76
CA GLU A 381 -23.28 -10.85 -10.20
C GLU A 381 -21.93 -11.25 -10.81
N ASN A 382 -21.40 -12.39 -10.37
CA ASN A 382 -20.10 -12.86 -10.82
C ASN A 382 -20.23 -13.60 -12.16
N PHE A 383 -19.72 -13.00 -13.24
CA PHE A 383 -19.65 -13.61 -14.56
C PHE A 383 -18.95 -14.98 -14.57
N ASN A 384 -17.96 -15.19 -13.69
CA ASN A 384 -17.19 -16.44 -13.63
C ASN A 384 -18.03 -17.64 -13.14
N LEU A 385 -19.24 -17.37 -12.61
CA LEU A 385 -20.20 -18.40 -12.20
C LEU A 385 -21.31 -18.65 -13.24
N THR A 386 -21.28 -17.93 -14.36
CA THR A 386 -22.26 -18.06 -15.45
C THR A 386 -21.67 -18.82 -16.64
N ASP A 387 -22.50 -19.57 -17.38
CA ASP A 387 -22.06 -20.29 -18.57
C ASP A 387 -21.62 -19.28 -19.64
N SER A 388 -20.37 -19.37 -20.10
CA SER A 388 -19.80 -18.46 -21.10
C SER A 388 -20.60 -18.43 -22.40
N LYS A 389 -21.34 -19.51 -22.72
CA LYS A 389 -22.24 -19.58 -23.86
C LYS A 389 -23.37 -18.56 -23.81
N GLN A 390 -23.82 -18.15 -22.62
CA GLN A 390 -24.87 -17.13 -22.46
C GLN A 390 -24.43 -15.76 -23.03
N TRP A 391 -23.13 -15.52 -23.07
CA TRP A 391 -22.54 -14.22 -23.42
C TRP A 391 -21.80 -14.22 -24.77
N ALA A 392 -21.83 -15.33 -25.50
CA ALA A 392 -21.08 -15.51 -26.74
C ALA A 392 -21.49 -14.55 -27.86
N ASP A 393 -22.75 -14.10 -27.87
CA ASP A 393 -23.28 -13.19 -28.89
C ASP A 393 -23.43 -11.74 -28.38
N VAL A 394 -23.08 -11.46 -27.12
CA VAL A 394 -23.23 -10.14 -26.51
C VAL A 394 -21.96 -9.33 -26.72
N VAL A 395 -22.08 -8.23 -27.47
CA VAL A 395 -20.97 -7.33 -27.81
C VAL A 395 -21.17 -5.99 -27.13
N VAL A 396 -20.18 -5.56 -26.34
CA VAL A 396 -20.15 -4.26 -25.66
C VAL A 396 -18.90 -3.51 -26.12
N ASN A 397 -19.07 -2.29 -26.66
CA ASN A 397 -17.95 -1.48 -27.20
C ASN A 397 -17.04 -2.24 -28.18
N GLY A 398 -17.60 -3.14 -29.01
CA GLY A 398 -16.82 -3.94 -29.95
C GLY A 398 -16.07 -5.13 -29.33
N ILE A 399 -16.29 -5.41 -28.05
CA ILE A 399 -15.74 -6.58 -27.34
C ILE A 399 -16.87 -7.57 -27.09
N THR A 400 -16.71 -8.80 -27.59
CA THR A 400 -17.58 -9.91 -27.23
C THR A 400 -17.33 -10.26 -25.76
N LEU A 401 -18.38 -10.37 -24.94
CA LEU A 401 -18.23 -10.59 -23.50
C LEU A 401 -17.57 -11.94 -23.16
N SER A 402 -17.69 -12.95 -24.03
CA SER A 402 -16.94 -14.20 -23.90
C SER A 402 -15.42 -14.01 -24.04
N ASP A 403 -14.98 -12.94 -24.71
CA ASP A 403 -13.57 -12.60 -24.94
C ASP A 403 -13.08 -11.48 -24.02
N ARG A 404 -13.85 -11.12 -22.98
CA ARG A 404 -13.54 -10.00 -22.08
C ARG A 404 -12.17 -10.10 -21.41
N SER A 405 -11.66 -11.30 -21.20
CA SER A 405 -10.33 -11.54 -20.61
C SER A 405 -9.19 -10.99 -21.47
N ASN A 406 -9.42 -10.79 -22.77
CA ASN A 406 -8.42 -10.21 -23.69
C ASN A 406 -8.49 -8.67 -23.74
N ALA A 407 -9.52 -8.06 -23.14
CA ALA A 407 -9.74 -6.63 -23.20
C ALA A 407 -8.97 -5.84 -22.13
N ALA A 408 -8.39 -6.52 -21.14
CA ALA A 408 -7.51 -5.95 -20.13
C ALA A 408 -6.57 -7.02 -19.57
N GLU A 409 -5.34 -6.65 -19.19
CA GLU A 409 -4.43 -7.57 -18.48
C GLU A 409 -4.76 -7.58 -16.98
N VAL A 410 -5.76 -8.38 -16.62
CA VAL A 410 -6.27 -8.52 -15.24
C VAL A 410 -5.40 -9.49 -14.45
N GLN A 411 -4.86 -9.03 -13.31
CA GLN A 411 -4.07 -9.85 -12.39
C GLN A 411 -4.92 -10.47 -11.27
N HIS A 412 -6.01 -9.81 -10.88
CA HIS A 412 -6.91 -10.24 -9.81
C HIS A 412 -8.25 -9.50 -9.91
N GLU A 413 -9.34 -10.17 -9.54
CA GLU A 413 -10.69 -9.59 -9.46
C GLU A 413 -11.34 -9.92 -8.11
N GLU A 414 -12.11 -8.97 -7.57
CA GLU A 414 -12.99 -9.21 -6.44
C GLU A 414 -14.39 -8.64 -6.70
N PHE A 415 -15.38 -9.47 -6.41
CA PHE A 415 -16.79 -9.12 -6.48
C PHE A 415 -17.29 -9.02 -5.04
N ARG A 416 -17.30 -7.80 -4.48
CA ARG A 416 -17.74 -7.54 -3.11
C ARG A 416 -19.14 -6.93 -3.10
N ASP A 417 -19.81 -7.02 -1.96
CA ASP A 417 -21.18 -6.52 -1.79
C ASP A 417 -21.33 -5.04 -2.19
N ASP A 418 -20.33 -4.20 -1.90
CA ASP A 418 -20.39 -2.76 -2.13
C ASP A 418 -19.52 -2.26 -3.29
N ARG A 419 -18.73 -3.14 -3.92
CA ARG A 419 -17.77 -2.73 -4.96
C ARG A 419 -17.27 -3.87 -5.83
N TYR A 420 -16.94 -3.51 -7.06
CA TYR A 420 -16.07 -4.30 -7.91
C TYR A 420 -14.62 -3.82 -7.78
N VAL A 421 -13.66 -4.75 -7.72
CA VAL A 421 -12.23 -4.43 -7.68
C VAL A 421 -11.48 -5.24 -8.74
N ALA A 422 -10.55 -4.61 -9.46
CA ALA A 422 -9.65 -5.30 -10.37
C ALA A 422 -8.21 -4.78 -10.26
N ALA A 423 -7.25 -5.69 -10.07
CA ALA A 423 -5.84 -5.37 -10.23
C ALA A 423 -5.45 -5.54 -11.71
N LEU A 424 -4.83 -4.52 -12.30
CA LEU A 424 -4.58 -4.41 -13.73
C LEU A 424 -3.11 -4.06 -13.99
N LYS A 425 -2.58 -4.51 -15.12
CA LYS A 425 -1.40 -3.88 -15.74
C LYS A 425 -1.85 -2.97 -16.87
N LEU A 426 -1.46 -1.70 -16.78
CA LEU A 426 -1.77 -0.68 -17.78
C LEU A 426 -0.48 -0.07 -18.32
N ASN A 427 -0.29 -0.12 -19.63
CA ASN A 427 0.81 0.58 -20.30
C ASN A 427 0.37 1.98 -20.74
N GLN A 428 1.29 2.93 -20.81
CA GLN A 428 1.01 4.25 -21.37
C GLN A 428 0.45 4.14 -22.79
N GLY A 429 -0.66 4.84 -23.05
CA GLY A 429 -1.40 4.82 -24.31
C GLY A 429 -2.31 3.61 -24.48
N GLN A 430 -2.33 2.67 -23.54
CA GLN A 430 -3.20 1.50 -23.59
C GLN A 430 -4.65 1.86 -23.23
N GLU A 431 -5.57 1.31 -24.01
CA GLU A 431 -6.98 1.24 -23.69
C GLU A 431 -7.27 -0.15 -23.07
N ALA A 432 -7.95 -0.18 -21.93
CA ALA A 432 -8.36 -1.41 -21.25
C ALA A 432 -9.86 -1.36 -20.95
N HIS A 433 -10.55 -2.49 -21.08
CA HIS A 433 -11.97 -2.61 -20.75
C HIS A 433 -12.20 -3.71 -19.73
N VAL A 434 -13.03 -3.39 -18.75
CA VAL A 434 -13.43 -4.32 -17.70
C VAL A 434 -14.95 -4.35 -17.61
N PHE A 435 -15.52 -5.54 -17.49
CA PHE A 435 -16.95 -5.75 -17.49
C PHE A 435 -17.38 -6.62 -16.31
N TYR A 436 -18.43 -6.19 -15.62
CA TYR A 436 -19.10 -6.99 -14.57
C TYR A 436 -20.63 -6.81 -14.64
N LEU A 437 -21.38 -7.74 -14.06
CA LEU A 437 -22.84 -7.74 -14.10
C LEU A 437 -23.40 -7.21 -12.78
N VAL A 438 -24.52 -6.49 -12.85
CA VAL A 438 -25.27 -6.05 -11.68
C VAL A 438 -26.76 -6.33 -11.83
N ARG A 439 -27.42 -6.64 -10.73
CA ARG A 439 -28.88 -6.81 -10.65
C ARG A 439 -29.50 -5.77 -9.71
N ALA A 440 -30.64 -5.22 -10.10
CA ALA A 440 -31.45 -4.35 -9.26
C ALA A 440 -32.19 -5.19 -8.21
N VAL A 441 -32.02 -4.84 -6.93
CA VAL A 441 -32.57 -5.59 -5.79
C VAL A 441 -33.41 -4.72 -4.88
N SER A 442 -32.86 -3.63 -4.34
CA SER A 442 -33.59 -2.84 -3.34
C SER A 442 -34.24 -1.58 -3.94
N PRO A 443 -35.58 -1.43 -3.92
CA PRO A 443 -36.25 -0.22 -4.40
C PRO A 443 -35.75 1.05 -3.71
N GLY A 444 -35.58 2.13 -4.48
CA GLY A 444 -35.05 3.39 -3.97
C GLY A 444 -34.39 4.24 -5.07
N THR A 445 -33.85 5.39 -4.68
CA THR A 445 -33.05 6.24 -5.56
C THR A 445 -31.66 6.39 -4.95
N TYR A 446 -30.64 5.98 -5.68
CA TYR A 446 -29.28 5.89 -5.17
C TYR A 446 -28.33 6.69 -6.04
N LEU A 447 -27.38 7.37 -5.39
CA LEU A 447 -26.28 8.02 -6.08
C LEU A 447 -25.34 6.97 -6.66
N VAL A 448 -24.73 7.32 -7.79
CA VAL A 448 -23.79 6.44 -8.49
C VAL A 448 -22.37 6.97 -8.20
N PRO A 449 -21.57 6.30 -7.35
CA PRO A 449 -20.24 6.78 -6.97
C PRO A 449 -19.30 6.79 -8.18
N PRO A 450 -18.34 7.73 -8.31
CA PRO A 450 -17.39 7.69 -9.41
C PRO A 450 -16.46 6.46 -9.33
N PRO A 451 -16.09 5.84 -10.46
CA PRO A 451 -15.06 4.80 -10.47
C PRO A 451 -13.68 5.43 -10.19
N LEU A 452 -12.80 4.68 -9.53
CA LEU A 452 -11.45 5.10 -9.14
C LEU A 452 -10.41 4.12 -9.68
N VAL A 453 -9.29 4.62 -10.17
CA VAL A 453 -8.09 3.80 -10.41
C VAL A 453 -6.88 4.50 -9.80
N GLU A 454 -5.98 3.74 -9.20
CA GLU A 454 -4.69 4.25 -8.70
C GLU A 454 -3.61 3.20 -8.84
N ASP A 455 -2.34 3.62 -8.90
CA ASP A 455 -1.21 2.72 -8.78
C ASP A 455 -0.97 2.46 -7.29
N MET A 456 -0.98 1.21 -6.87
CA MET A 456 -0.97 0.82 -5.46
C MET A 456 0.26 1.33 -4.68
N TYR A 457 1.38 1.56 -5.38
CA TYR A 457 2.66 1.90 -4.76
C TYR A 457 3.21 3.26 -5.23
N ARG A 458 2.50 3.92 -6.14
CA ARG A 458 2.71 5.31 -6.59
C ARG A 458 1.36 6.01 -6.65
N PRO A 459 0.69 6.21 -5.51
CA PRO A 459 -0.72 6.60 -5.45
C PRO A 459 -1.00 8.03 -5.97
N GLU A 460 0.04 8.82 -6.24
CA GLU A 460 -0.06 10.05 -7.01
C GLU A 460 -0.45 9.80 -8.49
N ILE A 461 -0.25 8.58 -9.00
CA ILE A 461 -0.72 8.14 -10.31
C ILE A 461 -2.11 7.55 -10.14
N ARG A 462 -3.14 8.36 -10.42
CA ARG A 462 -4.54 7.96 -10.23
C ARG A 462 -5.50 8.68 -11.17
N GLY A 463 -6.73 8.17 -11.25
CA GLY A 463 -7.83 8.75 -12.00
C GLY A 463 -9.16 8.61 -11.27
N VAL A 464 -9.98 9.65 -11.33
CA VAL A 464 -11.36 9.67 -10.83
C VAL A 464 -12.28 9.82 -12.04
N GLY A 465 -13.05 8.77 -12.33
CA GLY A 465 -13.80 8.67 -13.57
C GLY A 465 -15.17 9.32 -13.56
N ARG A 466 -15.80 9.24 -14.74
CA ARG A 466 -17.18 9.64 -14.96
C ARG A 466 -18.07 8.41 -15.08
N SER A 467 -19.35 8.63 -14.80
CA SER A 467 -20.40 7.66 -15.08
C SER A 467 -21.39 8.24 -16.05
N SER A 468 -21.96 7.39 -16.94
CA SER A 468 -23.01 7.80 -17.87
C SER A 468 -24.28 8.33 -17.19
N VAL A 469 -24.49 7.99 -15.92
CA VAL A 469 -25.63 8.39 -15.09
C VAL A 469 -25.17 8.84 -13.70
N LYS A 470 -25.92 9.76 -13.08
CA LYS A 470 -25.64 10.29 -11.72
C LYS A 470 -26.38 9.54 -10.61
N SER A 471 -27.52 8.95 -10.93
CA SER A 471 -28.40 8.25 -10.00
C SER A 471 -29.06 7.07 -10.68
N ILE A 472 -29.33 6.01 -9.92
CA ILE A 472 -30.15 4.86 -10.36
C ILE A 472 -31.42 4.82 -9.50
N LYS A 473 -32.55 4.58 -10.15
CA LYS A 473 -33.85 4.38 -9.50
C LYS A 473 -34.27 2.93 -9.67
N VAL A 474 -34.50 2.24 -8.56
CA VAL A 474 -35.07 0.89 -8.53
C VAL A 474 -36.51 0.98 -8.04
N VAL A 475 -37.42 0.29 -8.73
CA VAL A 475 -38.85 0.22 -8.40
C VAL A 475 -39.28 -1.23 -8.18
N GLN A 476 -40.41 -1.41 -7.50
CA GLN A 476 -41.03 -2.72 -7.37
C GLN A 476 -41.42 -3.29 -8.75
N PRO A 477 -41.57 -4.62 -8.88
CA PRO A 477 -41.87 -5.32 -10.12
C PRO A 477 -43.04 -4.77 -10.95
#